data_AF-A0A7V4QBB5-F1
#
_entry.id   AF-A0A7V4QBB5-F1
#
_cell.length_a   1.000
_cell.length_b   1.000
_cell.length_c   1.000
_cell.angle_alpha   90.00
_cell.angle_beta   90.00
_cell.angle_gamma   90.00
#
_symmetry.space_group_name_H-M   'P 1'
#
loop_
_entity.id
_entity.type
_entity.pdbx_description
1 polymer ?
#
loop_
_entity_poly.entity_id
_entity_poly.type
_entity_poly.pdbx_seq_one_letter_code
_entity_poly.pdbx_strand_id
1 'polypeptide(L)' 'KLRFWLGNYTLLESSINSKIGTKSFDEKLIEYKKSSYKLSSMLMYNDWNPSNLKKRQDELAKSAKAIWRVDF' A
#
# COMPACT_ATOMS: atom_id res chain seq x y z
N LYS A 1 -16.65 6.30 17.14
CA LYS A 1 -16.10 6.85 15.88
C LYS A 1 -15.14 5.80 15.30
N LEU A 2 -15.59 4.95 14.37
CA LEU A 2 -14.75 3.91 13.78
C LEU A 2 -13.65 4.59 12.96
N ARG A 3 -12.42 4.53 13.47
CA ARG A 3 -11.26 5.16 12.83
C ARG A 3 -10.66 4.11 11.90
N PHE A 4 -11.03 4.14 10.64
CA PHE A 4 -10.52 3.21 9.63
C PHE A 4 -9.08 3.59 9.29
N TRP A 5 -8.12 3.03 10.03
CA TRP A 5 -6.70 3.05 9.65
C TRP A 5 -6.47 2.03 8.53
N LEU A 6 -7.20 2.17 7.42
CA LEU A 6 -6.84 1.45 6.20
C LEU A 6 -5.53 2.08 5.75
N GLY A 7 -4.42 1.42 6.10
CA GLY A 7 -3.09 1.78 5.62
C GLY A 7 -3.08 1.89 4.10
N ASN A 8 -2.00 2.40 3.49
CA ASN A 8 -1.95 2.64 2.04
C ASN A 8 -1.89 1.35 1.19
N TYR A 9 -2.49 0.26 1.66
CA TYR A 9 -2.60 -1.05 1.05
C TYR A 9 -1.26 -1.53 0.49
N THR A 10 -0.26 -1.46 1.36
CA THR A 10 1.10 -1.89 1.07
C THR A 10 1.74 -2.45 2.34
N LEU A 11 2.59 -3.46 2.18
CA LEU A 11 3.33 -4.08 3.28
C LEU A 11 4.67 -3.39 3.45
N LEU A 12 5.16 -3.22 4.67
CA LEU A 12 6.46 -2.60 4.92
C LEU A 12 7.21 -3.38 5.99
N GLU A 13 8.52 -3.29 5.94
CA GLU A 13 9.40 -3.70 7.00
C GLU A 13 9.05 -2.91 8.28
N SER A 14 9.10 -3.59 9.43
CA SER A 14 8.75 -2.99 10.72
C SER A 14 9.52 -1.70 11.00
N SER A 15 10.82 -1.65 10.66
CA SER A 15 11.66 -0.47 10.86
C SER A 15 11.15 0.75 10.09
N ILE A 16 10.74 0.55 8.84
CA ILE A 16 10.18 1.60 7.98
C ILE A 16 8.80 2.02 8.51
N ASN A 17 7.92 1.05 8.79
CA ASN A 17 6.57 1.32 9.25
C ASN A 17 6.55 2.09 10.59
N SER A 18 7.37 1.69 11.55
CA SER A 18 7.50 2.37 12.85
C SER A 18 8.06 3.78 12.73
N LYS A 19 9.00 4.02 11.79
CA LYS A 19 9.56 5.35 11.52
C LYS A 19 8.54 6.32 10.91
N ILE A 20 7.67 5.82 10.03
CA ILE A 20 6.71 6.65 9.31
C ILE A 20 5.53 7.03 10.21
N GLY A 21 4.97 6.08 10.96
CA GLY A 21 3.81 6.32 11.83
C GLY A 21 2.60 6.92 11.10
N THR A 22 2.05 8.02 11.64
CA THR A 22 0.83 8.67 11.15
C THR A 22 1.07 9.83 10.19
N LYS A 23 2.26 9.92 9.58
CA LYS A 23 2.59 10.96 8.59
C LYS A 23 1.64 11.01 7.40
N SER A 24 1.66 12.13 6.69
CA SER A 24 0.89 12.32 5.46
C SER A 24 1.33 11.33 4.38
N PHE A 25 0.44 11.00 3.46
CA PHE A 25 0.74 10.03 2.40
C PHE A 25 1.99 10.40 1.59
N ASP A 26 2.17 11.68 1.28
CA ASP A 26 3.31 12.17 0.50
C ASP A 26 4.64 11.92 1.23
N GLU A 27 4.68 12.16 2.54
CA GLU A 27 5.83 11.81 3.37
C GLU A 27 6.05 10.30 3.44
N LYS A 28 4.97 9.50 3.50
CA LYS A 28 5.07 8.05 3.50
C LYS A 28 5.65 7.53 2.19
N LEU A 29 5.26 8.12 1.06
CA LEU A 29 5.70 7.71 -0.28
C LEU A 29 7.23 7.77 -0.44
N ILE A 30 7.86 8.78 0.18
CA ILE A 30 9.33 8.93 0.19
C ILE A 30 9.99 7.75 0.90
N GLU A 31 9.42 7.29 2.02
CA GLU A 31 9.94 6.16 2.78
C GLU A 31 9.57 4.81 2.15
N TYR A 32 8.41 4.70 1.48
CA TYR A 32 8.01 3.49 0.76
C TYR A 32 9.02 3.11 -0.33
N LYS A 33 9.57 4.09 -1.05
CA LYS A 33 10.63 3.91 -2.05
C LYS A 33 11.89 3.22 -1.50
N LYS A 34 12.11 3.26 -0.19
CA LYS A 34 13.26 2.63 0.50
C LYS A 34 12.99 1.17 0.89
N SER A 35 11.75 0.70 0.77
CA SER A 35 11.38 -0.67 1.07
C SER A 35 12.04 -1.65 0.09
N SER A 36 12.50 -2.79 0.60
CA SER A 36 12.95 -3.91 -0.21
C SER A 36 11.80 -4.62 -0.93
N TYR A 37 10.56 -4.44 -0.44
CA TYR A 37 9.37 -4.98 -1.08
C TYR A 37 9.00 -4.17 -2.31
N LYS A 38 9.15 -4.77 -3.50
CA LYS A 38 8.81 -4.14 -4.79
C LYS A 38 7.38 -3.58 -4.82
N LEU A 39 6.42 -4.27 -4.21
CA LEU A 39 5.02 -3.84 -4.15
C LEU A 39 4.85 -2.45 -3.49
N SER A 40 5.76 -2.11 -2.57
CA SER A 40 5.75 -0.87 -1.79
C SER A 40 6.67 0.18 -2.38
N SER A 41 7.88 -0.20 -2.80
CA SER A 41 8.83 0.75 -3.39
C SER A 41 8.42 1.25 -4.77
N MET A 42 7.61 0.47 -5.50
CA MET A 42 7.01 0.89 -6.78
C MET A 42 5.66 1.60 -6.62
N LEU A 43 5.17 1.82 -5.39
CA LEU A 43 3.93 2.55 -5.19
C LEU A 43 4.11 3.99 -5.66
N MET A 44 3.33 4.40 -6.67
CA MET A 44 3.35 5.75 -7.21
C MET A 44 1.92 6.25 -7.39
N TYR A 45 1.51 7.13 -6.50
CA TYR A 45 0.23 7.85 -6.56
C TYR A 45 0.50 9.29 -6.14
N ASN A 46 -0.12 10.25 -6.84
CA ASN A 46 0.08 11.67 -6.56
C ASN A 46 -0.70 12.13 -5.32
N ASP A 47 -1.80 11.45 -5.02
CA ASP A 47 -2.67 11.74 -3.89
C ASP A 47 -3.40 10.46 -3.44
N TRP A 48 -3.77 10.41 -2.17
CA TRP A 48 -4.47 9.26 -1.60
C TRP A 48 -5.97 9.50 -1.43
N ASN A 49 -6.65 9.60 -2.57
CA ASN A 49 -8.11 9.81 -2.65
C ASN A 49 -8.87 8.48 -2.87
N PRO A 50 -10.21 8.45 -2.74
CA PRO A 50 -11.00 7.24 -2.93
C PRO A 50 -10.88 6.57 -4.31
N SER A 51 -10.67 7.35 -5.38
CA SER A 51 -10.49 6.84 -6.75
C SER A 51 -9.17 6.05 -6.87
N ASN A 52 -8.07 6.63 -6.38
CA ASN A 52 -6.76 5.99 -6.34
C ASN A 52 -6.74 4.78 -5.40
N LEU A 53 -7.49 4.86 -4.29
CA LEU A 53 -7.69 3.74 -3.38
C LEU A 53 -8.32 2.54 -4.10
N LYS A 54 -9.40 2.79 -4.85
CA LYS A 54 -10.08 1.76 -5.62
C LYS A 54 -9.15 1.16 -6.67
N LYS A 55 -8.42 2.00 -7.41
CA LYS A 55 -7.44 1.54 -8.39
C LYS A 55 -6.39 0.62 -7.76
N ARG A 56 -5.85 0.99 -6.59
CA ARG A 56 -4.90 0.15 -5.84
C ARG A 56 -5.50 -1.19 -5.44
N GLN A 57 -6.73 -1.21 -4.94
CA GLN A 57 -7.42 -2.45 -4.57
C GLN A 57 -7.62 -3.36 -5.79
N ASP A 58 -7.98 -2.79 -6.95
CA ASP A 58 -8.15 -3.55 -8.19
C ASP A 58 -6.81 -4.16 -8.68
N GLU A 59 -5.69 -3.43 -8.55
CA GLU A 59 -4.35 -3.93 -8.85
C GLU A 59 -3.95 -5.10 -7.94
N LEU A 60 -4.23 -4.98 -6.64
CA LEU A 60 -3.99 -6.05 -5.67
C LEU A 60 -4.87 -7.26 -5.93
N ALA A 61 -6.15 -7.07 -6.26
CA ALA A 61 -7.09 -8.14 -6.57
C ALA A 61 -6.65 -8.93 -7.82
N LYS A 62 -6.19 -8.23 -8.87
CA LYS A 62 -5.63 -8.86 -10.07
C LYS A 62 -4.41 -9.72 -9.73
N SER A 63 -3.51 -9.18 -8.90
CA SER A 63 -2.31 -9.91 -8.46
C SER A 63 -2.68 -11.14 -7.62
N ALA A 64 -3.62 -10.99 -6.68
CA ALA A 64 -4.10 -12.08 -5.83
C ALA A 64 -4.71 -13.22 -6.66
N LYS A 65 -5.58 -12.90 -7.64
CA LYS A 65 -6.17 -13.92 -8.54
C LYS A 65 -5.11 -14.68 -9.35
N ALA A 66 -4.02 -14.04 -9.74
CA ALA A 66 -2.95 -14.68 -10.49
C ALA A 66 -2.09 -15.62 -9.61
N ILE A 67 -1.90 -15.28 -8.34
CA ILE A 67 -1.06 -16.04 -7.39
C ILE A 67 -1.87 -17.16 -6.73
N TRP A 68 -3.03 -16.82 -6.17
CA TRP A 68 -3.94 -17.76 -5.53
C TRP A 68 -4.82 -18.39 -6.61
N ARG A 69 -4.26 -19.37 -7.31
CA ARG A 69 -5.07 -20.30 -8.09
C ARG A 69 -5.93 -21.08 -7.11
N VAL A 70 -7.22 -20.81 -7.14
CA VAL A 70 -8.19 -21.64 -6.45
C VAL A 70 -8.55 -22.75 -7.43
N ASP A 71 -7.86 -23.88 -7.29
CA ASP A 71 -8.24 -25.10 -7.99
C ASP A 71 -9.45 -25.68 -7.23
N PHE A 72 -10.59 -25.75 -7.90
CA PHE A 72 -11.81 -26.39 -7.43
C PHE A 72 -12.00 -27.74 -8.10
#